data_AF-A0A9X3E9J8-F1
#
_entry.id   AF-A0A9X3E9J8-F1
#
_cell.length_a   1.000
_cell.length_b   1.000
_cell.length_c   1.000
_cell.angle_alpha   90.00
_cell.angle_beta   90.00
_cell.angle_gamma   90.00
#
_symmetry.space_group_name_H-M   'P 1'
#
loop_
_entity.id
_entity.type
_entity.pdbx_description
1 polymer ?
#
loop_
_entity_poly.entity_id
_entity_poly.type
_entity_poly.pdbx_seq_one_letter_code
_entity_poly.pdbx_strand_id
1 'polypeptide(L)'
;MAEVELNDVIDNMEKLFSQQITELDKLHRQNDVIVWKSDSQAAAETGLGRTYFSRIRYRLPHIEIEDAATGVKSTVYPKAAVKKWLEDHIEYYQ
;
A
#
# COMPACT_ATOMS: atom_id res chain seq x y z
N MET A 1 35.64 32.34 -11.48
CA MET A 1 34.84 32.47 -10.25
C MET A 1 33.36 32.13 -10.46
N ALA A 2 32.76 32.40 -11.63
CA ALA A 2 31.38 32.00 -11.93
C ALA A 2 31.13 30.48 -12.10
N GLU A 3 32.16 29.71 -12.49
CA GLU A 3 32.05 28.26 -12.74
C GLU A 3 31.96 27.44 -11.44
N VAL A 4 32.53 27.95 -10.35
CA VAL A 4 32.48 27.29 -9.02
C VAL A 4 31.09 27.41 -8.42
N GLU A 5 30.43 28.57 -8.54
CA GLU A 5 29.06 28.75 -8.07
C GLU A 5 28.05 27.89 -8.82
N LEU A 6 28.24 27.68 -10.13
CA LEU A 6 27.35 26.82 -10.92
C LEU A 6 27.47 25.35 -10.52
N ASN A 7 28.69 24.86 -10.28
CA ASN A 7 28.92 23.50 -9.82
C ASN A 7 28.32 23.27 -8.42
N ASP A 8 28.45 24.23 -7.51
CA ASP A 8 27.85 24.14 -6.17
C ASP A 8 26.31 24.14 -6.23
N VAL A 9 25.71 24.86 -7.19
CA VAL A 9 24.26 24.84 -7.42
C VAL A 9 23.80 23.50 -7.97
N ILE A 10 24.52 22.92 -8.94
CA ILE A 10 24.20 21.61 -9.53
C ILE A 10 24.31 20.51 -8.46
N ASP A 11 25.38 20.48 -7.67
CA ASP A 11 25.57 19.50 -6.60
C ASP A 11 24.45 19.57 -5.54
N ASN A 12 23.99 20.78 -5.21
CA ASN A 12 22.87 20.96 -4.28
C ASN A 12 21.54 20.48 -4.87
N MET A 13 21.30 20.72 -6.17
CA MET A 13 20.11 20.21 -6.85
C MET A 13 20.12 18.68 -6.92
N GLU A 14 21.25 18.05 -7.24
CA GLU A 14 21.38 16.59 -7.26
C GLU A 14 21.11 15.96 -5.89
N LYS A 15 21.63 16.57 -4.82
CA LYS A 15 21.34 16.14 -3.44
C LYS A 15 19.85 16.26 -3.11
N LEU A 16 19.22 17.37 -3.49
CA LEU A 16 17.82 17.63 -3.20
C LEU A 16 16.90 16.62 -3.93
N PHE A 17 17.17 16.35 -5.21
CA PHE A 17 16.43 15.33 -5.95
C PHE A 17 16.66 13.92 -5.39
N SER A 18 17.89 13.58 -5.00
CA SER A 18 18.19 12.28 -4.39
C SER A 18 17.44 12.08 -3.07
N GLN A 19 17.33 13.14 -2.26
CA GLN A 19 16.55 13.12 -1.01
C GLN A 19 15.06 12.94 -1.30
N GLN A 20 14.51 13.63 -2.30
CA GLN A 20 13.09 13.49 -2.68
C GLN A 20 12.77 12.08 -3.17
N ILE A 21 13.62 11.48 -4.02
CA ILE A 21 13.46 10.10 -4.48
C ILE A 21 13.46 9.13 -3.28
N THR A 22 14.37 9.34 -2.33
CA THR A 22 14.47 8.50 -1.12
C THR A 22 13.20 8.56 -0.27
N GLU A 23 12.60 9.74 -0.11
CA GLU A 23 11.34 9.88 0.64
C GLU A 23 10.14 9.27 -0.10
N LEU A 24 10.07 9.41 -1.43
CA LEU A 24 9.03 8.73 -2.22
C LEU A 24 9.12 7.21 -2.09
N ASP A 25 10.33 6.65 -2.11
CA ASP A 25 10.54 5.22 -1.90
C ASP A 25 10.10 4.76 -0.50
N LYS A 26 10.35 5.56 0.54
CA LYS A 26 9.86 5.25 1.89
C LYS A 26 8.34 5.24 1.95
N LEU A 27 7.68 6.23 1.34
CA LEU A 27 6.21 6.30 1.30
C LEU A 27 5.61 5.12 0.53
N HIS A 28 6.21 4.73 -0.60
CA HIS A 28 5.80 3.53 -1.33
C HIS A 28 5.93 2.26 -0.50
N ARG A 29 7.07 2.07 0.18
CA ARG A 29 7.28 0.92 1.07
C ARG A 29 6.29 0.90 2.23
N GLN A 30 5.97 2.07 2.81
CA GLN A 30 4.95 2.17 3.85
C GLN A 30 3.57 1.76 3.34
N ASN A 31 3.19 2.19 2.13
CA ASN A 31 1.91 1.83 1.53
C ASN A 31 1.76 0.30 1.35
N ASP A 32 2.81 -0.38 0.88
CA ASP A 32 2.81 -1.84 0.70
C ASP A 32 2.65 -2.62 2.02
N VAL A 33 3.05 -2.02 3.15
CA VAL A 33 2.88 -2.60 4.48
C VAL A 33 1.45 -2.41 5.01
N ILE A 34 0.73 -1.37 4.58
CA ILE A 34 -0.54 -0.96 5.21
C ILE A 34 -1.77 -1.59 4.55
N VAL A 35 -1.73 -1.88 3.25
CA VAL A 35 -2.90 -2.40 2.51
C VAL A 35 -2.57 -3.65 1.68
N TRP A 36 -3.56 -4.52 1.49
CA TRP A 36 -3.55 -5.51 0.41
C TRP A 36 -4.30 -4.94 -0.80
N LYS A 37 -3.71 -5.05 -2.00
CA LYS A 37 -4.24 -4.40 -3.21
C LYS A 37 -5.16 -5.30 -4.04
N SER A 38 -5.46 -6.52 -3.56
CA SER A 38 -6.36 -7.46 -4.23
C SER A 38 -6.91 -8.53 -3.29
N ASP A 39 -8.05 -9.12 -3.66
CA ASP A 39 -8.63 -10.29 -3.00
C ASP A 39 -7.62 -11.45 -2.90
N SER A 40 -6.81 -11.66 -3.94
CA SER A 40 -5.84 -12.76 -3.97
C SER A 40 -4.72 -12.55 -2.96
N GLN A 41 -4.23 -11.32 -2.84
CA GLN A 41 -3.20 -10.97 -1.87
C GLN A 41 -3.74 -11.08 -0.44
N ALA A 42 -4.93 -10.52 -0.20
CA ALA A 42 -5.57 -10.56 1.11
C ALA A 42 -5.90 -12.00 1.55
N ALA A 43 -6.44 -12.85 0.66
CA ALA A 43 -6.69 -14.27 0.98
C ALA A 43 -5.42 -15.04 1.31
N ALA A 44 -4.32 -14.80 0.58
CA ALA A 44 -3.05 -15.46 0.83
C ALA A 44 -2.44 -15.05 2.18
N GLU A 45 -2.42 -13.74 2.48
CA GLU A 45 -1.79 -13.21 3.70
C GLU A 45 -2.66 -13.38 4.96
N THR A 46 -3.99 -13.51 4.83
CA THR A 46 -4.88 -13.82 5.97
C THR A 46 -4.91 -15.30 6.35
N GLY A 47 -4.39 -16.19 5.48
CA GLY A 47 -4.47 -17.64 5.66
C GLY A 47 -5.87 -18.22 5.46
N LEU A 48 -6.85 -17.38 5.13
CA LEU A 48 -8.21 -17.78 4.82
C LEU A 48 -8.24 -18.26 3.37
N GLY A 49 -8.38 -19.57 3.16
CA GLY A 49 -8.43 -20.13 1.81
C GLY A 49 -9.37 -19.35 0.88
N ARG A 50 -9.02 -19.25 -0.41
CA ARG A 50 -9.68 -18.34 -1.39
C ARG A 50 -11.22 -18.43 -1.38
N THR A 51 -11.76 -19.64 -1.23
CA THR A 51 -13.21 -19.89 -1.17
C THR A 51 -13.85 -19.23 0.04
N TYR A 52 -13.23 -19.35 1.22
CA TYR A 52 -13.74 -18.75 2.45
C TYR A 52 -13.60 -17.23 2.42
N PHE A 53 -12.44 -16.72 1.97
CA PHE A 53 -12.22 -15.29 1.80
C PHE A 53 -13.30 -14.66 0.90
N SER A 54 -13.61 -15.27 -0.25
CA SER A 54 -14.66 -14.80 -1.16
C SER A 54 -16.04 -14.71 -0.50
N ARG A 55 -16.35 -15.62 0.43
CA ARG A 55 -17.62 -15.61 1.18
C ARG A 55 -17.71 -14.51 2.24
N ILE A 56 -16.58 -14.03 2.76
CA ILE A 56 -16.56 -13.01 3.81
C ILE A 56 -16.12 -11.64 3.30
N ARG A 57 -15.64 -11.53 2.05
CA ARG A 57 -15.01 -10.30 1.52
C ARG A 57 -15.88 -9.05 1.66
N TYR A 58 -17.21 -9.19 1.52
CA TYR A 58 -18.16 -8.07 1.64
C TYR A 58 -18.34 -7.58 3.09
N ARG A 59 -17.90 -8.38 4.07
CA ARG A 59 -17.90 -8.03 5.50
C ARG A 59 -16.59 -7.40 5.94
N LEU A 60 -15.50 -7.65 5.19
CA LEU A 60 -14.19 -7.12 5.53
C LEU A 60 -14.14 -5.61 5.29
N PRO A 61 -13.47 -4.84 6.16
CA PRO A 61 -13.13 -3.46 5.90
C PRO A 61 -12.35 -3.33 4.57
N HIS A 62 -12.87 -2.51 3.66
CA HIS A 62 -12.27 -2.29 2.35
C HIS A 62 -12.49 -0.86 1.87
N ILE A 63 -11.66 -0.44 0.92
CA ILE A 63 -11.76 0.85 0.23
C ILE A 63 -11.81 0.54 -1.26
N GLU A 64 -12.79 1.13 -1.97
CA GLU A 64 -12.82 1.11 -3.42
C GLU A 64 -12.04 2.32 -3.95
N ILE A 65 -11.05 2.03 -4.80
CA ILE A 65 -10.26 3.05 -5.49
C ILE A 65 -10.60 2.96 -6.96
N GLU A 66 -11.11 4.06 -7.51
CA GLU A 66 -11.36 4.19 -8.94
C GLU A 66 -10.12 4.80 -9.60
N ASP A 67 -9.58 4.12 -10.61
CA ASP A 67 -8.54 4.67 -11.45
C ASP A 67 -9.15 5.70 -12.40
N ALA A 68 -8.79 6.97 -12.20
CA ALA A 68 -9.31 8.09 -12.99
C ALA A 68 -9.00 7.99 -14.49
N ALA A 69 -7.95 7.25 -14.89
CA ALA A 69 -7.57 7.10 -16.29
C ALA A 69 -8.34 5.98 -17.01
N THR A 70 -8.70 4.93 -16.30
CA THR A 70 -9.31 3.72 -16.89
C THR A 70 -10.76 3.49 -16.48
N GLY A 71 -11.24 4.19 -15.44
CA GLY A 71 -12.55 3.96 -14.81
C GLY A 71 -12.65 2.62 -14.06
N VAL A 72 -11.55 1.88 -13.94
CA VAL A 72 -11.52 0.56 -13.30
C VAL A 72 -11.54 0.75 -11.79
N LYS A 73 -12.52 0.14 -11.13
CA LYS A 73 -12.59 0.08 -9.66
C LYS A 73 -11.76 -1.08 -9.14
N SER A 74 -10.85 -0.78 -8.22
CA SER A 74 -10.02 -1.74 -7.52
C SER A 74 -10.35 -1.71 -6.03
N THR A 75 -10.45 -2.89 -5.42
CA THR A 75 -10.70 -3.02 -3.99
C THR A 75 -9.37 -3.20 -3.26
N VAL A 76 -9.15 -2.36 -2.24
CA VAL A 76 -8.00 -2.50 -1.33
C VAL A 76 -8.47 -2.78 0.08
N TYR A 77 -7.67 -3.53 0.81
CA TYR A 77 -7.99 -4.01 2.15
C TYR A 77 -6.96 -3.48 3.16
N PRO A 78 -7.32 -2.56 4.07
CA PRO A 78 -6.41 -2.10 5.12
C PRO A 78 -6.06 -3.24 6.08
N LYS A 79 -4.78 -3.66 6.11
CA LYS A 79 -4.34 -4.87 6.81
C LYS A 79 -4.72 -4.84 8.30
N ALA A 80 -4.51 -3.71 8.98
CA ALA A 80 -4.81 -3.58 10.40
C ALA A 80 -6.31 -3.71 10.72
N ALA A 81 -7.17 -3.07 9.91
CA ALA A 81 -8.62 -3.12 10.10
C ALA A 81 -9.17 -4.52 9.81
N VAL A 82 -8.70 -5.17 8.73
CA VAL A 82 -9.11 -6.52 8.40
C VAL A 82 -8.67 -7.50 9.47
N LYS A 83 -7.40 -7.47 9.92
CA LYS A 83 -6.91 -8.36 10.99
C LYS A 83 -7.75 -8.23 12.27
N LYS A 84 -8.00 -7.00 12.71
CA LYS A 84 -8.87 -6.76 13.87
C LYS A 84 -10.28 -7.33 13.67
N TRP A 85 -10.88 -7.11 12.49
CA TRP A 85 -12.19 -7.68 12.19
C TRP A 85 -12.17 -9.21 12.26
N LEU A 86 -11.12 -9.86 11.74
CA LEU A 86 -10.97 -11.31 11.78
C LEU A 86 -10.84 -11.82 13.22
N GLU A 87 -10.05 -11.14 14.06
CA GLU A 87 -9.94 -11.45 15.50
C GLU A 87 -11.30 -11.35 16.21
N ASP A 88 -12.10 -10.33 15.87
CA ASP A 88 -13.39 -10.06 16.50
C ASP A 88 -14.53 -11.00 16.02
N HIS A 89 -14.42 -11.56 14.80
CA HIS A 89 -15.55 -12.23 14.12
C HIS A 89 -15.27 -13.67 13.68
N ILE A 90 -14.02 -14.12 13.71
CA ILE A 90 -13.66 -15.50 13.43
C ILE A 90 -13.15 -16.09 14.74
N GLU A 91 -13.95 -16.99 15.32
CA GLU A 91 -13.44 -17.90 16.35
C GLU A 91 -12.36 -18.77 15.68
N TYR A 92 -11.10 -18.37 15.86
CA TYR A 92 -9.98 -19.26 15.61
C TYR A 92 -10.11 -20.39 16.63
N TYR A 93 -10.66 -21.54 16.21
CA TYR A 93 -10.37 -22.79 16.92
C TYR A 93 -8.87 -23.03 16.78
N GLN A 94 -8.12 -22.58 17.81
CA GLN A 94 -6.72 -22.96 18.00
C GLN A 94 -6.61 -24.44 18.35
#